data_AF-A0A969U7Y7-F1
#
_entry.id   AF-A0A969U7Y7-F1
#
_cell.length_a   1.000
_cell.length_b   1.000
_cell.length_c   1.000
_cell.angle_alpha   90.00
_cell.angle_beta   90.00
_cell.angle_gamma   90.00
#
_symmetry.space_group_name_H-M   'P 1'
#
loop_
_entity.id
_entity.type
_entity.pdbx_description
1 polymer ?
#
loop_
_entity_poly.entity_id
_entity_poly.type
_entity_poly.pdbx_seq_one_letter_code
_entity_poly.pdbx_strand_id
1 'polypeptide(L)' 'MIFIRSIAIWLIFIIIESLNGTIRTLWLVPSLGDLRAHQLSFIAGSLLILTIATIFVPWLNISSFSQSLGVGVLW' A
#
# COMPACT_ATOMS: atom_id res chain seq x y z
N MET A 1 2.14 17.46 -12.64
CA MET A 1 1.13 16.38 -12.73
C MET A 1 1.55 15.09 -12.01
N ILE A 2 2.83 14.69 -12.05
CA ILE A 2 3.30 13.45 -11.41
C ILE A 2 3.06 13.40 -9.89
N PHE A 3 3.26 14.52 -9.19
CA PHE A 3 2.99 14.63 -7.75
C PHE A 3 1.52 14.42 -7.38
N ILE A 4 0.57 14.91 -8.20
CA ILE A 4 -0.86 14.69 -7.99
C ILE A 4 -1.21 13.21 -8.16
N ARG A 5 -0.63 12.55 -9.18
CA ARG A 5 -0.78 11.09 -9.37
C ARG A 5 -0.19 10.31 -8.21
N SER A 6 0.98 10.72 -7.72
CA SER A 6 1.66 10.12 -6.56
C SER A 6 0.83 10.27 -5.28
N ILE A 7 0.24 11.45 -5.03
CA ILE A 7 -0.70 11.68 -3.92
C ILE A 7 -1.94 10.80 -4.06
N ALA A 8 -2.50 10.65 -5.26
CA ALA A 8 -3.66 9.79 -5.49
C ALA A 8 -3.35 8.32 -5.15
N ILE A 9 -2.18 7.82 -5.57
CA ILE A 9 -1.71 6.47 -5.21
C ILE A 9 -1.48 6.35 -3.71
N TRP A 10 -0.94 7.39 -3.08
CA TRP A 10 -0.72 7.42 -1.63
C TRP A 10 -2.04 7.35 -0.85
N LEU A 11 -3.08 8.05 -1.28
CA LEU A 11 -4.43 7.92 -0.71
C LEU A 11 -5.00 6.50 -0.88
N ILE A 12 -4.74 5.85 -2.02
CA ILE A 12 -5.14 4.46 -2.25
C ILE A 12 -4.43 3.53 -1.25
N PHE A 13 -3.13 3.73 -0.99
CA PHE A 13 -2.41 2.96 0.04
C PHE A 13 -3.05 3.13 1.42
N ILE A 14 -3.37 4.36 1.82
CA ILE A 14 -4.01 4.63 3.13
C ILE A 14 -5.33 3.87 3.27
N ILE A 15 -6.18 3.90 2.24
CA ILE A 15 -7.48 3.22 2.26
C ILE A 15 -7.29 1.71 2.36
N ILE A 16 -6.39 1.15 1.56
CA ILE A 16 -6.17 -0.30 1.49
C ILE A 16 -5.53 -0.84 2.77
N GLU A 17 -4.55 -0.14 3.32
CA GLU A 17 -3.96 -0.51 4.61
C GLU A 17 -4.96 -0.38 5.75
N SER A 18 -5.81 0.66 5.74
CA SER A 18 -6.89 0.81 6.73
C SER A 18 -7.88 -0.35 6.64
N LEU A 19 -8.24 -0.79 5.42
CA LEU A 19 -9.12 -1.93 5.21
C LEU A 19 -8.45 -3.24 5.65
N ASN A 20 -7.18 -3.44 5.33
CA ASN A 20 -6.40 -4.60 5.75
C ASN A 20 -6.33 -4.69 7.29
N GLY A 21 -6.08 -3.57 7.97
CA GLY A 21 -6.10 -3.49 9.43
C GLY A 21 -7.49 -3.76 10.03
N THR A 22 -8.54 -3.27 9.38
CA THR A 22 -9.94 -3.51 9.79
C THR A 22 -10.30 -4.99 9.66
N ILE A 23 -9.98 -5.62 8.53
CA ILE A 23 -10.19 -7.04 8.28
C ILE A 23 -9.41 -7.89 9.28
N ARG A 24 -8.15 -7.51 9.57
CA ARG A 24 -7.34 -8.17 10.59
C ARG A 24 -8.06 -8.22 11.94
N THR A 25 -8.48 -7.06 12.45
CA THR A 25 -9.03 -6.96 13.81
C THR A 25 -10.44 -7.54 13.92
N LEU A 26 -11.29 -7.33 12.93
CA LEU A 26 -12.70 -7.79 12.98
C LEU A 26 -12.88 -9.25 12.60
N TRP A 27 -12.04 -9.80 11.70
CA TRP A 27 -12.21 -11.16 11.19
C TRP A 27 -11.04 -12.09 11.50
N LEU A 28 -9.79 -11.68 11.26
CA LEU A 28 -8.66 -12.61 11.42
C LEU A 28 -8.35 -12.90 12.89
N VAL A 29 -8.33 -11.88 13.75
CA VAL A 29 -8.05 -12.03 15.19
C VAL A 29 -9.04 -12.99 15.87
N PRO A 30 -10.38 -12.83 15.71
CA PRO A 30 -11.32 -13.76 16.33
C PRO A 30 -11.33 -15.17 15.71
N SER A 31 -10.90 -15.33 14.45
CA SER A 31 -10.91 -16.63 13.76
C SER A 31 -9.62 -17.44 13.97
N LEU A 32 -8.45 -16.80 13.91
CA LEU A 32 -7.14 -17.45 13.85
C LEU A 32 -6.25 -17.20 15.08
N GLY A 33 -6.68 -16.30 15.98
CA GLY A 33 -5.89 -15.81 17.09
C GLY A 33 -4.91 -14.69 16.68
N ASP A 34 -4.43 -13.94 17.67
CA ASP A 34 -3.70 -12.68 17.48
C ASP A 34 -2.41 -12.82 16.66
N LEU A 35 -1.60 -13.84 16.96
CA LEU A 35 -0.28 -14.02 16.34
C LEU A 35 -0.37 -14.32 14.83
N ARG A 36 -1.30 -15.22 14.45
CA ARG A 36 -1.52 -15.60 13.04
C ARG A 36 -2.22 -14.50 12.27
N ALA A 37 -3.15 -13.78 12.90
CA ALA A 37 -3.81 -12.63 12.30
C ALA A 37 -2.82 -11.53 11.91
N HIS A 38 -1.84 -11.24 12.77
CA HIS A 38 -0.78 -10.28 12.48
C HIS A 38 0.14 -10.73 11.35
N GLN A 39 0.59 -11.99 11.35
CA GLN A 39 1.44 -12.52 10.27
C GLN A 39 0.74 -12.48 8.92
N LEU A 40 -0.52 -12.93 8.87
CA LEU A 40 -1.29 -12.98 7.63
C LEU A 40 -1.62 -11.57 7.12
N SER A 41 -1.97 -10.64 8.01
CA SER A 41 -2.23 -9.25 7.65
C SER A 41 -0.96 -8.53 7.19
N PHE A 42 0.21 -8.83 7.75
CA PHE A 42 1.48 -8.31 7.28
C PHE A 42 1.80 -8.80 5.86
N ILE A 43 1.65 -10.11 5.61
CA ILE A 43 1.84 -10.70 4.27
C ILE A 43 0.85 -10.10 3.28
N ALA A 44 -0.43 -9.99 3.65
CA ALA A 44 -1.47 -9.41 2.82
C ALA A 44 -1.20 -7.93 2.51
N GLY A 45 -0.87 -7.12 3.52
CA GLY A 45 -0.56 -5.69 3.36
C GLY A 45 0.68 -5.46 2.49
N SER A 46 1.76 -6.22 2.74
CA SER A 46 2.96 -6.22 1.90
C SER A 46 2.63 -6.55 0.44
N LEU A 47 1.85 -7.61 0.20
CA LEU A 47 1.49 -8.02 -1.15
C LEU A 47 0.61 -6.97 -1.83
N LEU A 48 -0.36 -6.41 -1.11
CA LEU A 48 -1.25 -5.35 -1.60
C LEU A 48 -0.46 -4.10 -2.00
N ILE A 49 0.40 -3.58 -1.12
CA ILE A 49 1.24 -2.40 -1.40
C ILE A 49 2.12 -2.67 -2.62
N LEU A 50 2.77 -3.84 -2.70
CA LEU A 50 3.62 -4.19 -3.83
C LEU A 50 2.82 -4.27 -5.14
N THR A 51 1.64 -4.91 -5.12
CA THR A 51 0.76 -5.03 -6.30
C THR A 51 0.27 -3.67 -6.78
N ILE A 52 -0.18 -2.80 -5.86
CA ILE A 52 -0.61 -1.45 -6.22
C ILE A 52 0.57 -0.66 -6.76
N ALA A 53 1.71 -0.65 -6.06
CA ALA A 53 2.91 0.06 -6.51
C ALA A 53 3.30 -0.38 -7.93
N THR A 54 3.38 -1.68 -8.19
CA THR A 54 3.77 -2.21 -9.52
C THR A 54 2.77 -1.87 -10.64
N ILE A 55 1.46 -1.88 -10.35
CA ILE A 55 0.42 -1.50 -11.32
C ILE A 55 0.44 0.01 -11.62
N PHE A 56 0.68 0.84 -10.60
CA PHE A 56 0.58 2.29 -10.73
C PHE A 56 1.92 3.00 -11.05
N VAL A 57 3.07 2.33 -10.90
CA VAL A 57 4.38 2.85 -11.32
C VAL A 57 4.44 3.21 -12.81
N PRO A 58 3.94 2.38 -13.75
CA PRO A 58 3.86 2.76 -15.17
C PRO A 58 3.00 4.01 -15.41
N TRP A 59 1.95 4.20 -14.59
CA TRP A 59 1.04 5.34 -14.69
C TRP A 59 1.66 6.66 -14.20
N LEU A 60 2.65 6.58 -13.32
CA LEU A 60 3.45 7.74 -12.92
C LEU A 60 4.29 8.29 -14.09
N ASN A 61 4.67 7.45 -15.08
CA ASN A 61 5.44 7.86 -16.26
C ASN A 61 6.74 8.61 -15.87
N ILE A 62 7.48 8.04 -14.90
CA ILE A 62 8.70 8.64 -14.36
C ILE A 62 9.79 8.60 -15.44
N SER A 63 10.28 9.77 -15.84
CA SER A 63 11.30 9.90 -16.90
C SER A 63 12.69 10.27 -16.36
N SER A 64 12.82 10.53 -15.05
CA SER A 64 14.07 10.98 -14.44
C SER A 64 14.26 10.44 -13.02
N PHE A 65 15.52 10.21 -12.63
CA PHE A 65 15.90 9.77 -11.28
C PHE A 65 15.42 10.74 -10.20
N SER A 66 15.50 12.06 -10.43
CA SER A 66 15.02 13.07 -9.47
C SER A 66 13.51 13.01 -9.24
N GLN A 67 12.73 12.61 -10.26
CA GLN A 67 11.29 12.39 -10.10
C GLN A 67 11.00 11.12 -9.29
N SER A 68 11.77 10.06 -9.51
CA SER A 68 11.66 8.82 -8.71
C SER A 68 11.96 9.09 -7.23
N LEU A 69 13.01 9.88 -6.96
CA LEU A 69 13.40 10.26 -5.61
C LEU A 69 12.34 11.17 -4.95
N GLY A 70 11.77 12.11 -5.72
CA GLY A 70 10.67 12.95 -5.24
C GLY A 70 9.40 12.17 -4.91
N VAL A 71 9.05 11.16 -5.72
CA VAL A 71 7.91 10.26 -5.44
C VAL A 71 8.20 9.37 -4.23
N GLY A 72 9.43 8.84 -4.12
CA GLY A 72 9.84 8.00 -3.00
C GLY A 72 9.93 8.74 -1.66
N VAL A 73 10.22 10.04 -1.66
CA VAL A 73 10.17 10.89 -0.45
C VAL A 73 8.73 11.24 -0.05
N LEU A 74 7.81 11.27 -1.03
CA LEU A 74 6.42 11.63 -0.77
C LEU A 74 5.61 10.47 -0.16
N TRP A 75 5.96 9.23 -0.50
CA TRP A 75 5.29 8.02 -0.03
C TRP A 75 5.73 7.59 1.37
#